data_AF-F2UU49-F1
#
_entry.id   AF-F2UU49-F1
#
_cell.length_a   1.000
_cell.length_b   1.000
_cell.length_c   1.000
_cell.angle_alpha   90.00
_cell.angle_beta   90.00
_cell.angle_gamma   90.00
#
_symmetry.space_group_name_H-M   'P 1'
#
loop_
_entity.id
_entity.type
_entity.pdbx_description
1 polymer ?
#
loop_
_entity_poly.entity_id
_entity_poly.type
_entity_poly.pdbx_seq_one_letter_code
_entity_poly.pdbx_strand_id
1 'polypeptide(L)'
;MVFKKIDKLEAYKTYGTRIGANANNKAFDRFVFKRIPNKFTILNIKLIDERIKLAAKFLSNYNRKNILLVSTLDSAYYAVYNFSKLMKVSVNFGRYLAGSMTNVSYKNFFEPKVLLITDPKSNRRAINDAKKINIPIVGIANTDNSTSFIDMIIPGNNKSGNSIGLILFLLAINMARKDEKEKIEKITLEDFVSKELEF
;
A
#
# COMPACT_ATOMS: atom_id res chain seq x y z
N MET A 1 -8.30 -24.15 0.17
CA MET A 1 -6.96 -24.72 0.50
C MET A 1 -5.89 -24.19 -0.47
N VAL A 2 -6.06 -22.95 -0.96
CA VAL A 2 -5.24 -22.37 -2.05
C VAL A 2 -4.18 -21.37 -1.56
N PHE A 3 -4.30 -20.85 -0.34
CA PHE A 3 -3.30 -19.97 0.29
C PHE A 3 -1.94 -20.62 0.57
N LYS A 4 -1.81 -21.94 0.35
CA LYS A 4 -0.60 -22.72 0.59
C LYS A 4 0.42 -22.71 -0.58
N LYS A 5 0.12 -22.05 -1.70
CA LYS A 5 0.94 -22.14 -2.93
C LYS A 5 1.92 -21.00 -3.19
N ILE A 6 1.86 -19.88 -2.47
CA ILE A 6 2.84 -18.79 -2.63
C ILE A 6 3.88 -18.94 -1.52
N ASP A 7 5.11 -19.27 -1.90
CA ASP A 7 6.24 -19.07 -1.00
C ASP A 7 6.41 -17.56 -0.80
N LYS A 8 5.93 -17.07 0.34
CA LYS A 8 6.00 -15.65 0.70
C LYS A 8 7.43 -15.15 0.69
N LEU A 9 8.38 -15.94 1.19
CA LEU A 9 9.79 -15.53 1.28
C LEU A 9 10.36 -15.31 -0.11
N GLU A 10 10.05 -16.21 -1.03
CA GLU A 10 10.41 -16.08 -2.44
C GLU A 10 9.73 -14.87 -3.07
N ALA A 11 8.42 -14.70 -2.89
CA ALA A 11 7.68 -13.56 -3.44
C ALA A 11 8.26 -12.20 -2.98
N TYR A 12 8.55 -12.01 -1.68
CA TYR A 12 9.14 -10.77 -1.18
C TYR A 12 10.53 -10.48 -1.77
N LYS A 13 11.27 -11.52 -2.21
CA LYS A 13 12.56 -11.37 -2.91
C LYS A 13 12.34 -11.05 -4.38
N THR A 14 11.52 -11.85 -5.07
CA THR A 14 11.27 -11.76 -6.52
C THR A 14 10.69 -10.40 -6.91
N TYR A 15 9.71 -9.90 -6.16
CA TYR A 15 9.08 -8.59 -6.44
C TYR A 15 9.83 -7.42 -5.81
N GLY A 16 11.01 -7.65 -5.23
CA GLY A 16 11.88 -6.59 -4.72
C GLY A 16 11.29 -5.79 -3.54
N THR A 17 10.28 -6.32 -2.84
CA THR A 17 9.60 -5.62 -1.74
C THR A 17 10.50 -5.33 -0.56
N ARG A 18 11.49 -6.21 -0.31
CA ARG A 18 12.49 -6.01 0.75
C ARG A 18 13.57 -4.96 0.43
N ILE A 19 13.59 -4.41 -0.79
CA ILE A 19 14.64 -3.50 -1.24
C ILE A 19 14.26 -2.08 -0.85
N GLY A 20 15.01 -1.53 0.10
CA GLY A 20 14.92 -0.14 0.52
C GLY A 20 15.91 0.77 -0.19
N ALA A 21 15.62 2.06 -0.26
CA ALA A 21 16.57 3.07 -0.75
C ALA A 21 17.84 3.19 0.11
N ASN A 22 18.87 3.83 -0.44
CA ASN A 22 20.06 4.23 0.31
C ASN A 22 19.78 5.55 1.06
N ALA A 23 19.03 5.47 2.16
CA ALA A 23 18.69 6.63 2.97
C ALA A 23 18.78 6.33 4.47
N ASN A 24 19.30 7.27 5.23
CA ASN A 24 19.44 7.17 6.69
C ASN A 24 18.26 7.85 7.39
N ASN A 25 17.09 7.20 7.36
CA ASN A 25 15.94 7.61 8.16
C ASN A 25 15.86 6.81 9.47
N LYS A 26 16.11 7.46 10.60
CA LYS A 26 16.05 6.85 11.94
C LYS A 26 14.69 6.25 12.28
N ALA A 27 13.60 6.85 11.80
CA ALA A 27 12.24 6.33 12.05
C ALA A 27 12.01 4.95 11.39
N PHE A 28 12.84 4.61 10.39
CA PHE A 28 12.76 3.36 9.63
C PHE A 28 13.72 2.28 10.13
N ASP A 29 14.68 2.61 11.02
CA ASP A 29 15.74 1.67 11.45
C ASP A 29 15.18 0.37 12.04
N ARG A 30 14.05 0.44 12.74
CA ARG A 30 13.34 -0.74 13.27
C ARG A 30 12.89 -1.76 12.21
N PHE A 31 12.73 -1.34 10.95
CA PHE A 31 12.33 -2.20 9.83
C PHE A 31 13.54 -2.67 9.02
N VAL A 32 14.73 -2.17 9.29
CA VAL A 32 15.96 -2.48 8.55
C VAL A 32 16.56 -3.78 9.09
N PHE A 33 16.84 -4.71 8.18
CA PHE A 33 17.61 -5.91 8.47
C PHE A 33 19.10 -5.68 8.28
N LYS A 34 19.50 -5.09 7.15
CA LYS A 34 20.89 -4.82 6.82
C LYS A 34 21.00 -3.60 5.90
N ARG A 35 21.95 -2.72 6.15
CA ARG A 35 22.31 -1.64 5.22
C ARG A 35 23.50 -2.11 4.37
N ILE A 36 23.38 -2.04 3.04
CA ILE A 36 24.53 -2.26 2.15
C ILE A 36 25.07 -0.88 1.78
N PRO A 37 26.30 -0.52 2.20
CA PRO A 37 26.88 0.78 1.91
C PRO A 37 26.81 1.12 0.42
N ASN A 38 26.41 2.35 0.12
CA ASN A 38 26.36 2.93 -1.24
C ASN A 38 25.47 2.18 -2.26
N LYS A 39 24.63 1.23 -1.83
CA LYS A 39 23.73 0.50 -2.74
C LYS A 39 22.27 0.66 -2.34
N PHE A 40 21.82 -0.13 -1.39
CA PHE A 40 20.43 -0.19 -0.96
C PHE A 40 20.33 -0.76 0.45
N THR A 41 19.19 -0.54 1.07
CA THR A 41 18.88 -1.09 2.39
C THR A 41 18.06 -2.38 2.21
N ILE A 42 18.30 -3.39 3.03
CA ILE A 42 17.47 -4.59 3.08
C ILE A 42 16.52 -4.46 4.27
N LEU A 43 15.22 -4.55 4.00
CA LEU A 43 14.17 -4.56 5.00
C LEU A 43 13.95 -5.98 5.55
N ASN A 44 13.49 -6.06 6.80
CA ASN A 44 13.17 -7.32 7.46
C ASN A 44 11.83 -7.86 6.95
N ILE A 45 11.87 -8.99 6.24
CA ILE A 45 10.70 -9.64 5.63
C ILE A 45 9.66 -10.05 6.68
N LYS A 46 10.09 -10.53 7.85
CA LYS A 46 9.17 -10.93 8.93
C LYS A 46 8.35 -9.73 9.41
N LEU A 47 9.02 -8.59 9.62
CA LEU A 47 8.37 -7.36 10.04
C LEU A 47 7.46 -6.78 8.96
N ILE A 48 7.83 -6.92 7.67
CA ILE A 48 6.95 -6.56 6.55
C ILE A 48 5.65 -7.35 6.62
N ASP A 49 5.73 -8.69 6.69
CA ASP A 49 4.54 -9.56 6.73
C ASP A 49 3.67 -9.28 7.97
N GLU A 50 4.28 -9.06 9.13
CA GLU A 50 3.57 -8.68 10.36
C GLU A 50 2.85 -7.33 10.21
N ARG A 51 3.51 -6.31 9.62
CA ARG A 51 2.91 -4.99 9.38
C ARG A 51 1.77 -5.05 8.37
N ILE A 52 1.88 -5.87 7.33
CA ILE A 52 0.79 -6.10 6.36
C ILE A 52 -0.42 -6.70 7.05
N LYS A 53 -0.23 -7.73 7.90
CA LYS A 53 -1.33 -8.35 8.66
C LYS A 53 -1.99 -7.37 9.63
N LEU A 54 -1.20 -6.58 10.35
CA LEU A 54 -1.72 -5.56 11.26
C LEU A 54 -2.52 -4.48 10.52
N ALA A 55 -2.00 -3.99 9.40
CA ALA A 55 -2.70 -3.03 8.55
C ALA A 55 -4.00 -3.60 7.97
N ALA A 56 -3.97 -4.85 7.50
CA ALA A 56 -5.16 -5.53 7.00
C ALA A 56 -6.24 -5.66 8.09
N LYS A 57 -5.86 -6.05 9.31
CA LYS A 57 -6.78 -6.13 10.46
C LYS A 57 -7.36 -4.76 10.79
N PHE A 58 -6.53 -3.72 10.82
CA PHE A 58 -6.98 -2.35 11.07
C PHE A 58 -7.98 -1.87 10.00
N LEU A 59 -7.64 -2.04 8.73
CA LEU A 59 -8.50 -1.65 7.60
C LEU A 59 -9.79 -2.47 7.52
N SER A 60 -9.78 -3.73 7.97
CA SER A 60 -10.98 -4.57 7.99
C SER A 60 -12.07 -4.10 8.95
N ASN A 61 -11.73 -3.26 9.93
CA ASN A 61 -12.68 -2.69 10.88
C ASN A 61 -13.49 -1.53 10.28
N TYR A 62 -13.08 -0.99 9.13
CA TYR A 62 -13.79 0.08 8.44
C TYR A 62 -14.74 -0.47 7.38
N ASN A 63 -15.82 0.26 7.10
CA ASN A 63 -16.61 0.02 5.90
C ASN A 63 -15.71 0.29 4.67
N ARG A 64 -15.73 -0.62 3.68
CA ARG A 64 -14.90 -0.53 2.46
C ARG A 64 -15.10 0.80 1.73
N LYS A 65 -16.34 1.30 1.69
CA LYS A 65 -16.68 2.60 1.10
C LYS A 65 -16.09 3.79 1.84
N ASN A 66 -15.59 3.62 3.06
CA ASN A 66 -14.98 4.69 3.85
C ASN A 66 -13.44 4.65 3.79
N ILE A 67 -12.87 3.70 3.04
CA ILE A 67 -11.43 3.60 2.80
C ILE A 67 -11.14 4.31 1.48
N LEU A 68 -10.27 5.33 1.52
CA LEU A 68 -9.72 5.95 0.32
C LEU A 68 -8.29 5.44 0.09
N LEU A 69 -8.05 4.77 -1.04
CA LEU A 69 -6.71 4.44 -1.52
C LEU A 69 -6.23 5.53 -2.49
N VAL A 70 -5.08 6.13 -2.23
CA VAL A 70 -4.45 7.13 -3.10
C VAL A 70 -3.12 6.60 -3.62
N SER A 71 -2.95 6.65 -4.94
CA SER A 71 -1.69 6.27 -5.60
C SER A 71 -1.44 7.15 -6.82
N THR A 72 -0.19 7.56 -7.01
CA THR A 72 0.27 8.31 -8.18
C THR A 72 1.22 7.51 -9.08
N LEU A 73 1.57 6.29 -8.70
CA LEU A 73 2.56 5.49 -9.44
C LEU A 73 1.89 4.73 -10.59
N ASP A 74 2.25 5.07 -11.83
CA ASP A 74 1.68 4.48 -13.04
C ASP A 74 1.86 2.96 -13.11
N SER A 75 3.05 2.46 -12.76
CA SER A 75 3.33 1.01 -12.74
C SER A 75 2.50 0.23 -11.71
N ALA A 76 1.90 0.92 -10.72
CA ALA A 76 0.99 0.31 -9.75
C ALA A 76 -0.49 0.34 -10.20
N TYR A 77 -0.80 0.80 -11.41
CA TYR A 77 -2.18 0.94 -11.89
C TYR A 77 -2.98 -0.36 -11.76
N TYR A 78 -2.48 -1.47 -12.31
CA TYR A 78 -3.16 -2.76 -12.26
C TYR A 78 -3.38 -3.24 -10.82
N ALA A 79 -2.36 -3.11 -9.96
CA ALA A 79 -2.45 -3.45 -8.56
C ALA A 79 -3.57 -2.67 -7.85
N VAL A 80 -3.60 -1.35 -8.03
CA VAL A 80 -4.58 -0.46 -7.41
C VAL A 80 -5.98 -0.72 -7.95
N TYR A 81 -6.11 -0.93 -9.27
CA TYR A 81 -7.37 -1.24 -9.92
C TYR A 81 -7.96 -2.57 -9.42
N ASN A 82 -7.16 -3.64 -9.39
CA ASN A 82 -7.61 -4.95 -8.93
C ASN A 82 -7.89 -4.96 -7.43
N PHE A 83 -7.09 -4.25 -6.62
CA PHE A 83 -7.39 -4.04 -5.20
C PHE A 83 -8.74 -3.35 -5.00
N SER A 84 -9.00 -2.27 -5.75
CA SER A 84 -10.25 -1.52 -5.72
C SER A 84 -11.45 -2.40 -6.05
N LYS A 85 -11.36 -3.13 -7.17
CA LYS A 85 -12.43 -4.01 -7.65
C LYS A 85 -12.73 -5.13 -6.66
N LEU A 86 -11.69 -5.72 -6.09
CA LEU A 86 -11.80 -6.84 -5.14
C LEU A 86 -12.38 -6.38 -3.81
N MET A 87 -11.79 -5.34 -3.21
CA MET A 87 -12.14 -4.88 -1.87
C MET A 87 -13.29 -3.88 -1.86
N LYS A 88 -13.73 -3.40 -3.03
CA LYS A 88 -14.76 -2.36 -3.22
C LYS A 88 -14.45 -1.09 -2.43
N VAL A 89 -13.19 -0.69 -2.45
CA VAL A 89 -12.70 0.54 -1.82
C VAL A 89 -12.68 1.70 -2.81
N SER A 90 -12.79 2.92 -2.31
CA SER A 90 -12.65 4.10 -3.17
C SER A 90 -11.20 4.36 -3.51
N VAL A 91 -10.95 4.81 -4.74
CA VAL A 91 -9.59 5.06 -5.23
C VAL A 91 -9.49 6.45 -5.85
N ASN A 92 -8.40 7.14 -5.53
CA ASN A 92 -7.89 8.25 -6.32
C ASN A 92 -6.56 7.81 -6.95
N PHE A 93 -6.59 7.54 -8.26
CA PHE A 93 -5.41 7.19 -9.02
C PHE A 93 -4.93 8.41 -9.82
N GLY A 94 -3.62 8.64 -9.83
CA GLY A 94 -3.00 9.78 -10.50
C GLY A 94 -2.96 11.01 -9.59
N ARG A 95 -3.05 12.20 -10.18
CA ARG A 95 -2.84 13.46 -9.48
C ARG A 95 -3.96 13.74 -8.47
N TYR A 96 -3.64 13.66 -7.18
CA TYR A 96 -4.53 14.10 -6.12
C TYR A 96 -4.71 15.63 -6.12
N LEU A 97 -5.95 16.08 -6.14
CA LEU A 97 -6.30 17.50 -6.07
C LEU A 97 -6.53 17.91 -4.61
N ALA A 98 -5.89 19.00 -4.19
CA ALA A 98 -6.11 19.53 -2.85
C ALA A 98 -7.58 20.00 -2.74
N GLY A 99 -8.23 19.70 -1.62
CA GLY A 99 -9.66 19.93 -1.47
C GLY A 99 -10.50 18.67 -1.68
N SER A 100 -9.96 17.57 -2.23
CA SER A 100 -10.78 16.38 -2.52
C SER A 100 -11.41 15.74 -1.27
N MET A 101 -10.84 15.95 -0.07
CA MET A 101 -11.43 15.49 1.19
C MET A 101 -11.97 16.61 2.08
N THR A 102 -11.80 17.89 1.70
CA THR A 102 -12.13 19.04 2.56
C THR A 102 -13.14 19.99 1.93
N ASN A 103 -13.23 20.05 0.61
CA ASN A 103 -14.12 20.93 -0.13
C ASN A 103 -15.37 20.17 -0.61
N VAL A 104 -16.49 20.33 0.11
CA VAL A 104 -17.76 19.65 -0.21
C VAL A 104 -18.33 20.06 -1.58
N SER A 105 -18.00 21.27 -2.06
CA SER A 105 -18.45 21.75 -3.39
C SER A 105 -17.67 21.12 -4.55
N TYR A 106 -16.60 20.37 -4.27
CA TYR A 106 -15.82 19.71 -5.31
C TYR A 106 -16.60 18.51 -5.90
N LYS A 107 -16.65 18.42 -7.24
CA LYS A 107 -17.42 17.36 -7.95
C LYS A 107 -17.05 15.93 -7.51
N ASN A 108 -15.77 15.69 -7.25
CA ASN A 108 -15.28 14.38 -6.80
C ASN A 108 -14.92 14.41 -5.31
N PHE A 109 -15.65 15.19 -4.51
CA PHE A 109 -15.52 15.23 -3.06
C PHE A 109 -15.73 13.83 -2.49
N PHE A 110 -14.88 13.46 -1.54
CA PHE A 110 -14.96 12.18 -0.86
C PHE A 110 -14.69 12.37 0.63
N GLU A 111 -15.49 11.72 1.48
CA GLU A 111 -15.36 11.80 2.94
C GLU A 111 -14.92 10.44 3.52
N PRO A 112 -13.62 10.07 3.39
CA PRO A 112 -13.14 8.82 3.97
C PRO A 112 -13.09 8.89 5.49
N LYS A 113 -13.08 7.72 6.13
CA LYS A 113 -12.76 7.57 7.55
C LYS A 113 -11.35 7.00 7.77
N VAL A 114 -10.68 6.53 6.72
CA VAL A 114 -9.27 6.10 6.76
C VAL A 114 -8.64 6.29 5.38
N LEU A 115 -7.38 6.72 5.37
CA LEU A 115 -6.58 6.91 4.16
C LEU A 115 -5.53 5.79 4.04
N LEU A 116 -5.46 5.15 2.87
CA LEU A 116 -4.38 4.26 2.47
C LEU A 116 -3.57 4.92 1.34
N ILE A 117 -2.26 5.08 1.52
CA ILE A 117 -1.37 5.68 0.50
C ILE A 117 -0.27 4.72 0.06
N THR A 118 0.07 4.74 -1.22
CA THR A 118 1.15 3.91 -1.78
C THR A 118 2.52 4.58 -1.72
N ASP A 119 2.59 5.92 -1.77
CA ASP A 119 3.83 6.67 -1.60
C ASP A 119 3.63 8.00 -0.83
N PRO A 120 4.13 8.10 0.41
CA PRO A 120 4.08 9.34 1.19
C PRO A 120 4.72 10.55 0.52
N LYS A 121 5.76 10.36 -0.29
CA LYS A 121 6.47 11.48 -0.92
C LYS A 121 5.62 12.12 -2.01
N SER A 122 5.01 11.30 -2.86
CA SER A 122 4.16 11.78 -3.97
C SER A 122 2.75 12.15 -3.53
N ASN A 123 2.23 11.57 -2.45
CA ASN A 123 0.85 11.79 -1.99
C ASN A 123 0.70 12.79 -0.82
N ARG A 124 1.64 13.73 -0.65
CA ARG A 124 1.62 14.75 0.44
C ARG A 124 0.33 15.55 0.52
N ARG A 125 -0.30 15.86 -0.61
CA ARG A 125 -1.57 16.61 -0.65
C ARG A 125 -2.70 15.84 0.03
N ALA A 126 -2.78 14.54 -0.21
CA ALA A 126 -3.76 13.68 0.45
C ALA A 126 -3.49 13.57 1.95
N ILE A 127 -2.22 13.44 2.36
CA ILE A 127 -1.83 13.43 3.78
C ILE A 127 -2.27 14.71 4.48
N ASN A 128 -2.03 15.88 3.85
CA ASN A 128 -2.40 17.17 4.42
C ASN A 128 -3.92 17.33 4.58
N ASP A 129 -4.71 16.87 3.60
CA ASP A 129 -6.15 16.93 3.70
C ASP A 129 -6.70 15.94 4.74
N ALA A 130 -6.16 14.72 4.80
CA ALA A 130 -6.51 13.74 5.84
C ALA A 130 -6.19 14.26 7.25
N LYS A 131 -5.07 14.97 7.42
CA LYS A 131 -4.73 15.65 8.67
C LYS A 131 -5.77 16.70 9.07
N LYS A 132 -6.25 17.51 8.12
CA LYS A 132 -7.25 18.56 8.39
C LYS A 132 -8.58 17.98 8.87
N ILE A 133 -9.00 16.84 8.31
CA ILE A 133 -10.23 16.14 8.70
C ILE A 133 -10.03 15.10 9.82
N ASN A 134 -8.81 15.00 10.35
CA ASN A 134 -8.44 14.14 11.47
C ASN A 134 -8.78 12.65 11.28
N ILE A 135 -8.40 12.08 10.13
CA ILE A 135 -8.56 10.64 9.86
C ILE A 135 -7.21 9.90 9.92
N PRO A 136 -7.19 8.63 10.34
CA PRO A 136 -5.97 7.83 10.37
C PRO A 136 -5.41 7.54 8.98
N ILE A 137 -4.09 7.47 8.90
CA ILE A 137 -3.31 7.27 7.67
C ILE A 137 -2.47 6.00 7.77
N VAL A 138 -2.73 5.06 6.85
CA VAL A 138 -1.91 3.87 6.61
C VAL A 138 -1.08 4.13 5.35
N GLY A 139 0.24 3.97 5.42
CA GLY A 139 1.12 4.28 4.29
C GLY A 139 2.11 3.18 3.97
N ILE A 140 2.22 2.82 2.70
CA ILE A 140 3.33 2.02 2.18
C ILE A 140 4.54 2.95 2.04
N ALA A 141 5.61 2.66 2.76
CA ALA A 141 6.76 3.55 2.81
C ALA A 141 8.06 2.78 2.64
N ASN A 142 9.01 3.45 1.99
CA ASN A 142 10.38 3.05 1.86
C ASN A 142 11.26 3.87 2.84
N THR A 143 12.50 3.42 3.03
CA THR A 143 13.50 4.03 3.91
C THR A 143 13.82 5.50 3.63
N ASP A 144 13.55 6.02 2.41
CA ASP A 144 13.73 7.43 2.05
C ASP A 144 12.48 8.30 2.27
N ASN A 145 11.34 7.70 2.63
CA ASN A 145 10.13 8.45 2.90
C ASN A 145 10.14 9.05 4.31
N SER A 146 9.56 10.25 4.44
CA SER A 146 9.16 10.78 5.74
C SER A 146 7.97 9.99 6.26
N THR A 147 8.01 9.64 7.54
CA THR A 147 6.92 8.95 8.25
C THR A 147 6.05 9.89 9.07
N SER A 148 6.26 11.21 8.94
CA SER A 148 5.50 12.21 9.68
C SER A 148 4.03 12.15 9.29
N PHE A 149 3.14 12.18 10.28
CA PHE A 149 1.69 12.13 10.11
C PHE A 149 1.16 10.82 9.50
N ILE A 150 1.95 9.74 9.49
CA ILE A 150 1.50 8.40 9.13
C ILE A 150 1.37 7.58 10.41
N ASP A 151 0.16 7.16 10.74
CA ASP A 151 -0.12 6.42 11.98
C ASP A 151 0.35 4.97 11.88
N MET A 152 0.23 4.36 10.71
CA MET A 152 0.67 2.99 10.46
C MET A 152 1.48 2.88 9.18
N ILE A 153 2.73 2.43 9.32
CA ILE A 153 3.66 2.23 8.22
C ILE A 153 3.66 0.76 7.82
N ILE A 154 3.46 0.50 6.54
CA ILE A 154 3.75 -0.77 5.89
C ILE A 154 5.12 -0.61 5.20
N PRO A 155 6.21 -1.18 5.76
CA PRO A 155 7.52 -1.06 5.14
C PRO A 155 7.57 -1.85 3.83
N GLY A 156 8.11 -1.25 2.77
CA GLY A 156 8.28 -1.92 1.49
C GLY A 156 8.78 -0.98 0.40
N ASN A 157 9.20 -1.56 -0.73
CA ASN A 157 9.57 -0.78 -1.90
C ASN A 157 8.31 -0.17 -2.55
N ASN A 158 8.19 1.16 -2.49
CA ASN A 158 7.10 1.91 -3.11
C ASN A 158 7.46 2.56 -4.46
N LYS A 159 8.63 2.26 -5.01
CA LYS A 159 9.05 2.72 -6.35
C LYS A 159 8.72 1.73 -7.45
N SER A 160 8.48 0.47 -7.08
CA SER A 160 8.14 -0.61 -8.01
C SER A 160 6.66 -0.95 -7.93
N GLY A 161 5.97 -0.89 -9.07
CA GLY A 161 4.58 -1.35 -9.20
C GLY A 161 4.40 -2.80 -8.75
N ASN A 162 5.35 -3.66 -9.05
CA ASN A 162 5.35 -5.07 -8.65
C ASN A 162 5.38 -5.26 -7.13
N SER A 163 6.21 -4.48 -6.42
CA SER A 163 6.27 -4.52 -4.96
C SER A 163 4.98 -4.00 -4.33
N ILE A 164 4.43 -2.89 -4.84
CA ILE A 164 3.12 -2.39 -4.40
C ILE A 164 2.02 -3.42 -4.71
N GLY A 165 2.10 -4.09 -5.86
CA GLY A 165 1.25 -5.21 -6.25
C GLY A 165 1.22 -6.31 -5.22
N LEU A 166 2.40 -6.83 -4.83
CA LEU A 166 2.50 -7.85 -3.78
C LEU A 166 1.89 -7.36 -2.45
N ILE A 167 2.19 -6.14 -2.03
CA ILE A 167 1.66 -5.59 -0.76
C ILE A 167 0.14 -5.48 -0.82
N LEU A 168 -0.43 -4.90 -1.88
CA LEU A 168 -1.88 -4.74 -2.05
C LEU A 168 -2.58 -6.10 -2.16
N PHE A 169 -1.99 -7.06 -2.86
CA PHE A 169 -2.49 -8.43 -2.96
C PHE A 169 -2.57 -9.09 -1.57
N LEU A 170 -1.48 -9.03 -0.80
CA LEU A 170 -1.46 -9.58 0.55
C LEU A 170 -2.40 -8.82 1.50
N LEU A 171 -2.52 -7.50 1.37
CA LEU A 171 -3.51 -6.73 2.11
C LEU A 171 -4.93 -7.21 1.81
N ALA A 172 -5.28 -7.36 0.53
CA ALA A 172 -6.61 -7.80 0.12
C ALA A 172 -6.95 -9.18 0.70
N ILE A 173 -6.01 -10.12 0.61
CA ILE A 173 -6.13 -11.46 1.19
C ILE A 173 -6.41 -11.41 2.70
N ASN A 174 -5.64 -10.62 3.44
CA ASN A 174 -5.77 -10.56 4.89
C ASN A 174 -6.97 -9.70 5.34
N MET A 175 -7.44 -8.78 4.50
CA MET A 175 -8.62 -7.96 4.77
C MET A 175 -9.93 -8.71 4.52
N ALA A 176 -9.90 -9.76 3.70
CA ALA A 176 -11.07 -10.48 3.24
C ALA A 176 -11.89 -11.13 4.34
N ARG A 177 -13.21 -11.10 4.17
CA ARG A 177 -14.13 -11.81 5.06
C ARG A 177 -14.25 -13.29 4.66
N LYS A 178 -14.80 -14.12 5.55
CA LYS A 178 -14.91 -15.57 5.34
C LYS A 178 -15.71 -15.92 4.07
N ASP A 179 -16.76 -15.16 3.80
CA ASP A 179 -17.65 -15.25 2.63
C ASP A 179 -17.00 -14.77 1.32
N GLU A 180 -15.89 -14.02 1.39
CA GLU A 180 -15.18 -13.49 0.22
C GLU A 180 -14.03 -14.41 -0.22
N LYS A 181 -13.73 -15.46 0.55
CA LYS A 181 -12.57 -16.34 0.33
C LYS A 181 -12.60 -17.03 -1.02
N GLU A 182 -13.76 -17.51 -1.49
CA GLU A 182 -13.86 -18.20 -2.79
C GLU A 182 -13.52 -17.28 -3.98
N LYS A 183 -13.86 -15.99 -3.89
CA LYS A 183 -13.52 -15.01 -4.93
C LYS A 183 -12.02 -14.71 -4.94
N ILE A 184 -11.41 -14.71 -3.76
CA ILE A 184 -9.97 -14.44 -3.60
C ILE A 184 -9.13 -15.64 -3.97
N GLU A 185 -9.61 -16.87 -3.73
CA GLU A 185 -8.91 -18.08 -4.18
C GLU A 185 -8.79 -18.16 -5.71
N LYS A 186 -9.60 -17.41 -6.46
CA LYS A 186 -9.53 -17.32 -7.93
C LYS A 186 -8.56 -16.25 -8.45
N ILE A 187 -8.11 -15.34 -7.58
CA ILE A 187 -7.25 -14.22 -7.96
C ILE A 187 -5.80 -14.63 -7.74
N THR A 188 -4.96 -14.40 -8.74
CA THR A 188 -3.54 -14.71 -8.64
C THR A 188 -2.72 -13.45 -8.38
N LEU A 189 -1.49 -13.64 -7.92
CA LEU A 189 -0.56 -12.53 -7.74
C LEU A 189 -0.20 -11.88 -9.09
N GLU A 190 -0.25 -12.63 -10.19
CA GLU A 190 -0.02 -12.06 -11.53
C GLU A 190 -1.05 -11.00 -11.91
N ASP A 191 -2.27 -11.06 -11.37
CA ASP A 191 -3.29 -10.02 -11.59
C ASP A 191 -2.87 -8.67 -10.97
N PHE A 192 -2.06 -8.70 -9.90
CA PHE A 192 -1.63 -7.49 -9.18
C PHE A 192 -0.27 -6.96 -9.65
N VAL A 193 0.45 -7.73 -10.46
CA VAL A 193 1.79 -7.40 -10.93
C VAL A 193 1.67 -6.93 -12.37
N SER A 194 2.31 -5.82 -12.71
CA SER A 194 2.36 -5.36 -14.09
C SER A 194 3.05 -6.43 -14.96
N LYS A 195 2.32 -6.95 -15.96
CA LYS A 195 2.96 -7.38 -17.20
C LYS A 195 3.54 -6.12 -17.84
N GLU A 196 4.78 -6.17 -18.31
CA GLU A 196 5.36 -5.03 -19.02
C GLU A 196 4.35 -4.50 -20.03
N LEU A 197 4.07 -3.18 -19.97
CA LEU A 197 3.36 -2.52 -21.05
C LEU A 197 4.33 -2.55 -22.23
N GLU A 198 4.20 -3.55 -23.10
CA GLU A 198 4.73 -3.48 -24.45
C GLU A 198 4.01 -2.29 -25.11
N PHE A 199 4.71 -1.16 -25.19
CA PHE A 199 4.34 -0.03 -26.04
C PHE A 199 4.92 -0.23 -27.43
#